data_AF-A0A8J3HRB7-F1
#
_entry.id   AF-A0A8J3HRB7-F1
#
_cell.length_a   1.000
_cell.length_b   1.000
_cell.length_c   1.000
_cell.angle_alpha   90.00
_cell.angle_beta   90.00
_cell.angle_gamma   90.00
#
_symmetry.space_group_name_H-M   'P 1'
#
loop_
_entity.id
_entity.type
_entity.pdbx_description
1 polymer ?
#
loop_
_entity_poly.entity_id
_entity_poly.type
_entity_poly.pdbx_seq_one_letter_code
_entity_poly.pdbx_strand_id
1 'polypeptide(L)'
;MRQLSATRRAYPQNDLLSALVAGNDPDGCLLELDLLTTMGLLLNAGHETTVNLITNGMLVLLRNPEVFDRLRHNLYLAIPMVEEIQRYDPPVQFVKRTTLTDVPIAGVTIPQGASVILLLASGSP
;
A
#
# COMPACT_ATOMS: atom_id res chain seq x y z
N MET A 1 -6.28 -10.08 17.25
CA MET A 1 -5.08 -10.65 16.58
C MET A 1 -4.43 -11.78 17.38
N ARG A 2 -3.92 -11.57 18.60
CA ARG A 2 -3.28 -12.65 19.41
C ARG A 2 -4.05 -13.97 19.50
N GLN A 3 -5.32 -13.90 19.90
CA GLN A 3 -6.19 -15.08 20.01
C GLN A 3 -6.42 -15.78 18.66
N LEU A 4 -6.54 -15.00 17.57
CA LEU A 4 -6.69 -15.53 16.22
C LEU A 4 -5.41 -16.24 15.76
N SER A 5 -4.23 -15.66 16.01
CA SER A 5 -2.94 -16.28 15.71
C SER A 5 -2.75 -17.60 16.46
N ALA A 6 -3.09 -17.66 17.75
CA ALA A 6 -3.05 -18.90 18.53
C ALA A 6 -4.01 -19.95 17.97
N THR A 7 -5.22 -19.54 17.58
CA THR A 7 -6.20 -20.43 16.94
C THR A 7 -5.68 -20.98 15.62
N ARG A 8 -5.06 -20.15 14.77
CA ARG A 8 -4.49 -20.56 13.47
C ARG A 8 -3.25 -21.43 13.59
N ARG A 9 -2.54 -21.36 14.72
CA ARG A 9 -1.45 -22.29 15.06
C ARG A 9 -1.96 -23.69 15.41
N ALA A 10 -3.04 -23.76 16.20
CA ALA A 10 -3.65 -25.01 16.61
C ALA A 10 -4.49 -25.66 15.51
N TYR A 11 -5.16 -24.83 14.70
CA TYR A 11 -6.08 -25.25 13.63
C TYR A 11 -5.80 -24.43 12.34
N PRO A 12 -4.81 -24.86 11.55
CA PRO A 12 -4.46 -24.17 10.30
C PRO A 12 -5.62 -24.13 9.30
N GLN A 13 -5.75 -23.02 8.57
CA GLN A 13 -6.67 -22.82 7.47
C GLN A 13 -5.93 -22.39 6.21
N ASN A 14 -6.62 -22.34 5.08
CA ASN A 14 -6.08 -21.82 3.83
C ASN A 14 -6.14 -20.28 3.81
N ASP A 15 -5.39 -19.63 4.70
CA ASP A 15 -5.29 -18.18 4.78
C ASP A 15 -3.86 -17.71 5.09
N LEU A 16 -3.63 -16.40 4.88
CA LEU A 16 -2.31 -15.78 5.06
C LEU A 16 -1.80 -15.87 6.51
N LEU A 17 -2.69 -15.85 7.50
CA LEU A 17 -2.29 -15.94 8.91
C LEU A 17 -1.80 -17.34 9.27
N SER A 18 -2.45 -18.39 8.75
CA SER A 18 -1.94 -19.75 8.87
C SER A 18 -0.60 -19.93 8.16
N ALA A 19 -0.44 -19.34 6.98
CA ALA A 19 0.86 -19.38 6.28
C ALA A 19 1.97 -18.69 7.08
N LEU A 20 1.71 -17.53 7.67
CA LEU A 20 2.68 -16.77 8.45
C LEU A 20 3.00 -17.40 9.82
N VAL A 21 2.02 -18.07 10.45
CA VAL A 21 2.20 -18.76 11.74
C VAL A 21 2.88 -20.12 11.60
N ALA A 22 2.75 -20.77 10.44
CA ALA A 22 3.38 -22.07 10.18
C ALA A 22 4.91 -22.00 10.16
N GLY A 23 5.49 -20.83 9.86
CA GLY A 23 6.92 -20.58 9.98
C GLY A 23 7.79 -21.42 9.04
N ASN A 24 7.35 -21.61 7.80
CA ASN A 24 8.11 -22.30 6.75
C ASN A 24 9.29 -21.46 6.20
N ASP A 25 9.72 -20.44 6.93
CA ASP A 25 10.85 -19.61 6.55
C ASP A 25 12.16 -20.34 6.88
N PRO A 26 13.16 -20.40 5.98
CA PRO A 26 14.49 -20.92 6.31
C PRO A 26 15.11 -20.32 7.58
N ASP A 27 14.73 -19.10 7.96
CA ASP A 27 15.19 -18.41 9.17
C ASP A 27 14.36 -18.74 10.45
N GLY A 28 13.33 -19.59 10.33
CA GLY A 28 12.49 -20.06 11.44
C GLY A 28 11.14 -19.35 11.58
N CYS A 29 10.43 -19.60 12.69
CA CYS A 29 9.13 -18.98 12.94
C CYS A 29 9.27 -17.51 13.38
N LEU A 30 8.39 -16.64 12.86
CA LEU A 30 8.24 -15.28 13.39
C LEU A 30 7.92 -15.30 14.89
N LEU A 31 8.59 -14.44 15.65
CA LEU A 31 8.21 -14.16 17.04
C LEU A 31 6.79 -13.59 17.07
N GLU A 32 6.09 -13.78 18.18
CA GLU A 32 4.70 -13.29 18.31
C GLU A 32 4.59 -11.79 18.04
N LEU A 33 5.56 -11.00 18.51
CA LEU A 33 5.57 -9.56 18.30
C LEU A 33 5.73 -9.19 16.82
N ASP A 34 6.64 -9.85 16.11
CA ASP A 34 6.90 -9.60 14.68
C ASP A 34 5.72 -10.02 13.82
N LEU A 35 5.08 -11.14 14.16
CA LEU A 35 3.84 -11.60 13.51
C LEU A 35 2.72 -10.57 13.68
N LEU A 36 2.49 -10.09 14.91
CA LEU A 36 1.43 -9.11 15.18
C LEU A 36 1.71 -7.78 14.47
N THR A 37 2.97 -7.35 14.45
CA THR A 37 3.39 -6.11 13.78
C THR A 37 3.20 -6.23 12.27
N THR A 38 3.62 -7.34 11.67
CA THR A 38 3.44 -7.62 10.25
C THR A 38 1.96 -7.68 9.88
N MET A 39 1.14 -8.33 10.71
CA MET A 39 -0.31 -8.38 10.50
C MET A 39 -0.98 -7.01 10.61
N GLY A 40 -0.57 -6.21 11.58
CA GLY A 40 -1.03 -4.81 11.70
C GLY A 40 -0.64 -3.99 10.48
N LEU A 41 0.60 -4.13 10.01
CA LEU A 41 1.10 -3.45 8.82
C LEU A 41 0.31 -3.84 7.57
N LEU A 42 0.11 -5.13 7.31
CA LEU A 42 -0.63 -5.62 6.15
C LEU A 42 -2.09 -5.14 6.16
N LEU A 43 -2.74 -5.22 7.33
CA LEU A 43 -4.11 -4.73 7.49
C LEU A 43 -4.19 -3.24 7.19
N ASN A 44 -3.33 -2.43 7.79
CA ASN A 44 -3.38 -0.98 7.61
C ASN A 44 -3.02 -0.56 6.19
N ALA A 45 -1.92 -1.11 5.65
CA ALA A 45 -1.43 -0.78 4.32
C ALA A 45 -2.43 -1.13 3.22
N GLY A 46 -3.14 -2.27 3.35
CA GLY A 46 -4.17 -2.66 2.38
C GLY A 46 -5.51 -1.95 2.59
N HIS A 47 -5.89 -1.67 3.82
CA HIS A 47 -7.19 -1.10 4.13
C HIS A 47 -7.28 0.40 3.78
N GLU A 48 -6.37 1.22 4.32
CA GLU A 48 -6.45 2.68 4.14
C GLU A 48 -6.26 3.07 2.67
N THR A 49 -5.30 2.45 1.98
CA THR A 49 -5.02 2.76 0.57
C THR A 49 -6.17 2.37 -0.37
N THR A 50 -6.75 1.18 -0.18
CA THR A 50 -7.85 0.70 -1.02
C THR A 50 -9.12 1.51 -0.80
N VAL A 51 -9.47 1.82 0.45
CA VAL A 51 -10.65 2.65 0.76
C VAL A 51 -10.50 4.05 0.17
N ASN A 52 -9.32 4.67 0.31
CA ASN A 52 -9.06 5.98 -0.28
C ASN A 52 -9.09 5.93 -1.81
N LEU A 53 -8.56 4.88 -2.44
CA LEU A 53 -8.61 4.72 -3.90
C LEU A 53 -10.05 4.65 -4.42
N ILE A 54 -10.90 3.83 -3.77
CA ILE A 54 -12.30 3.66 -4.18
C ILE A 54 -13.07 4.97 -4.00
N THR A 55 -12.91 5.62 -2.85
CA THR A 55 -13.65 6.84 -2.51
C THR A 55 -13.21 8.04 -3.37
N ASN A 56 -11.90 8.26 -3.52
CA ASN A 56 -11.37 9.30 -4.41
C ASN A 56 -11.72 9.01 -5.86
N GLY A 57 -11.58 7.76 -6.31
CA GLY A 57 -11.95 7.33 -7.65
C GLY A 57 -13.42 7.60 -7.98
N MET A 58 -14.32 7.28 -7.06
CA MET A 58 -15.74 7.60 -7.21
C MET A 58 -15.97 9.10 -7.27
N LEU A 59 -15.30 9.90 -6.43
CA LEU A 59 -15.40 11.36 -6.46
C LEU A 59 -14.91 11.93 -7.80
N VAL A 60 -13.79 11.43 -8.34
CA VAL A 60 -13.26 11.81 -9.65
C VAL A 60 -14.26 11.50 -10.75
N LEU A 61 -14.84 10.30 -10.77
CA LEU A 61 -15.86 9.92 -11.75
C LEU A 61 -17.12 10.78 -11.67
N LEU A 62 -17.60 11.08 -10.45
CA LEU A 62 -18.77 11.95 -10.25
C LEU A 62 -18.53 13.39 -10.68
N ARG A 63 -17.29 13.88 -10.61
CA ARG A 63 -16.90 15.22 -11.08
C ARG A 63 -16.65 15.28 -12.60
N ASN A 64 -16.47 14.15 -13.26
CA ASN A 64 -16.19 14.03 -14.69
C ASN A 64 -17.22 13.09 -15.36
N PRO A 65 -18.50 13.53 -15.48
CA PRO A 65 -19.60 12.67 -15.90
C PRO A 65 -19.40 12.06 -17.29
N GLU A 66 -18.72 12.75 -18.21
CA GLU A 66 -18.38 12.20 -19.52
C GLU A 66 -17.40 11.02 -19.45
N VAL A 67 -16.46 11.03 -18.52
CA VAL A 67 -15.53 9.92 -18.28
C VAL A 67 -16.27 8.75 -17.65
N PHE A 68 -17.17 9.04 -16.69
CA PHE A 68 -17.98 8.03 -16.05
C PHE A 68 -18.94 7.35 -17.05
N ASP A 69 -19.54 8.11 -17.96
CA ASP A 69 -20.41 7.57 -18.99
C ASP A 69 -19.65 6.68 -19.99
N ARG A 70 -18.43 7.07 -20.39
CA ARG A 70 -17.54 6.24 -21.22
C ARG A 70 -17.20 4.91 -20.55
N LEU A 71 -16.88 4.93 -19.25
CA LEU A 71 -16.60 3.72 -18.48
C LEU A 71 -17.84 2.82 -18.39
N ARG A 72 -19.02 3.41 -18.18
CA ARG A 72 -20.30 2.68 -18.11
C ARG A 72 -20.64 1.96 -19.42
N HIS A 73 -20.31 2.56 -20.57
CA HIS A 73 -20.55 1.96 -21.89
C HIS A 73 -19.40 1.09 -22.40
N ASN A 74 -18.24 1.10 -21.73
CA ASN A 74 -17.09 0.28 -22.09
C ASN A 74 -16.28 -0.18 -20.86
N LEU A 75 -16.62 -1.36 -20.34
CA LEU A 75 -15.94 -1.94 -19.18
C LEU A 75 -14.48 -2.33 -19.42
N TYR A 76 -14.00 -2.40 -20.67
CA TYR A 76 -12.57 -2.57 -20.95
C TYR A 76 -11.73 -1.39 -20.44
N LEU A 77 -12.36 -0.25 -20.12
CA LEU A 77 -11.70 0.90 -19.51
C LEU A 77 -11.51 0.77 -18.00
N ALA A 78 -12.04 -0.26 -17.33
CA ALA A 78 -11.99 -0.37 -15.87
C ALA A 78 -10.55 -0.43 -15.33
N ILE A 79 -9.69 -1.29 -15.89
CA ILE A 79 -8.29 -1.40 -15.46
C ILE A 79 -7.52 -0.10 -15.76
N PRO A 80 -7.54 0.45 -17.00
CA PRO A 80 -6.92 1.74 -17.28
C PRO A 80 -7.42 2.89 -16.38
N MET A 81 -8.71 2.88 -16.02
CA MET A 81 -9.28 3.89 -15.13
C MET A 81 -8.70 3.82 -13.72
N VAL A 82 -8.48 2.62 -13.19
CA VAL A 82 -7.85 2.46 -11.87
C VAL A 82 -6.42 3.02 -11.88
N GLU A 83 -5.64 2.71 -12.92
CA GLU A 83 -4.29 3.27 -13.09
C GLU A 83 -4.32 4.80 -13.20
N GLU A 84 -5.28 5.34 -13.97
CA GLU A 84 -5.45 6.78 -14.15
C GLU A 84 -5.87 7.49 -12.85
N ILE A 85 -6.75 6.89 -12.05
CA ILE A 85 -7.12 7.42 -10.74
C ILE A 85 -5.92 7.40 -9.80
N GLN A 86 -5.12 6.32 -9.80
CA GLN A 86 -3.90 6.27 -8.98
C GLN A 86 -2.88 7.34 -9.40
N ARG A 87 -2.79 7.65 -10.70
CA ARG A 87 -1.94 8.72 -11.23
C ARG A 87 -2.47 10.10 -10.85
N TYR A 88 -3.77 10.34 -11.02
CA TYR A 88 -4.43 11.64 -10.83
C TYR A 88 -4.61 12.02 -9.36
N ASP A 89 -5.01 11.07 -8.50
CA ASP A 89 -5.25 11.28 -7.08
C ASP A 89 -4.83 10.03 -6.26
N PRO A 90 -3.49 9.81 -6.09
CA PRO A 90 -2.98 8.62 -5.42
C PRO A 90 -3.40 8.58 -3.94
N PRO A 91 -3.80 7.40 -3.42
CA PRO A 91 -4.09 7.22 -2.00
C PRO A 91 -2.91 7.54 -1.07
N VAL A 92 -1.69 7.32 -1.57
CA VAL A 92 -0.44 7.61 -0.84
C VAL A 92 0.23 8.81 -1.49
N GLN A 93 0.14 9.96 -0.84
CA GLN A 93 0.64 11.23 -1.37
C GLN A 93 2.17 11.34 -1.28
N PHE A 94 2.78 10.76 -0.24
CA PHE A 94 4.21 10.81 -0.03
C PHE A 94 4.73 9.63 0.79
N VAL A 95 6.03 9.36 0.68
CA VAL A 95 6.74 8.43 1.54
C VAL A 95 7.99 9.07 2.13
N LYS A 96 8.31 8.73 3.37
CA LYS A 96 9.52 9.21 4.05
C LYS A 96 10.68 8.23 3.84
N ARG A 97 11.88 8.77 3.69
CA ARG A 97 13.16 8.05 3.67
C ARG A 97 14.16 8.75 4.58
N THR A 98 15.17 8.00 5.02
CA THR A 98 16.32 8.54 5.74
C THR A 98 17.57 8.20 4.92
N THR A 99 18.42 9.18 4.66
CA THR A 99 19.67 8.95 3.91
C THR A 99 20.65 8.10 4.74
N LEU A 100 21.23 7.08 4.12
CA LEU A 100 22.24 6.23 4.76
C LEU A 100 23.66 6.80 4.64
N THR A 101 23.88 7.67 3.64
CA THR A 101 25.12 8.38 3.35
C THR A 101 24.77 9.77 2.80
N ASP A 102 25.77 10.61 2.54
CA ASP A 102 25.56 11.82 1.74
C ASP A 102 25.07 11.45 0.33
N VAL A 103 24.06 12.17 -0.18
CA VAL A 103 23.42 11.91 -1.48
C VAL A 103 23.43 13.18 -2.34
N PRO A 104 24.19 13.24 -3.44
CA PRO A 104 24.11 14.34 -4.41
C PRO A 104 22.91 14.15 -5.35
N ILE A 105 21.99 15.11 -5.39
CA ILE A 105 20.81 15.12 -6.28
C ILE A 105 20.41 16.55 -6.65
N ALA A 106 20.04 16.77 -7.92
CA ALA A 106 19.60 18.07 -8.42
C ALA A 106 20.54 19.25 -8.09
N GLY A 107 21.86 19.01 -8.05
CA GLY A 107 22.87 20.01 -7.73
C GLY A 107 23.06 20.31 -6.24
N VAL A 108 22.39 19.59 -5.34
CA VAL A 108 22.50 19.73 -3.88
C VAL A 108 22.97 18.40 -3.26
N THR A 109 23.77 18.47 -2.20
CA THR A 109 24.12 17.29 -1.39
C THR A 109 23.23 17.23 -0.16
N ILE A 110 22.42 16.17 -0.07
CA ILE A 110 21.62 15.86 1.11
C ILE A 110 22.53 15.10 2.10
N PRO A 111 22.69 15.55 3.36
CA PRO A 111 23.61 14.92 4.29
C PRO A 111 23.10 13.56 4.78
N GLN A 112 24.01 12.70 5.22
CA GLN A 112 23.72 11.44 5.91
C GLN A 112 22.79 11.67 7.12
N GLY A 113 21.80 10.78 7.30
CA GLY A 113 20.84 10.83 8.39
C GLY A 113 19.69 11.84 8.18
N ALA A 114 19.68 12.58 7.07
CA ALA A 114 18.60 13.50 6.76
C ALA A 114 17.29 12.78 6.45
N SER A 115 16.18 13.38 6.89
CA SER A 115 14.82 12.96 6.53
C SER A 115 14.45 13.53 5.17
N VAL A 116 14.11 12.66 4.22
CA VAL A 116 13.67 13.02 2.87
C VAL A 116 12.21 12.62 2.68
N ILE A 117 11.40 13.50 2.11
CA ILE A 117 10.01 13.21 1.72
C ILE A 117 9.97 13.07 0.20
N LEU A 118 9.52 11.92 -0.28
CA LEU A 118 9.25 11.69 -1.70
C LEU A 118 7.77 11.96 -1.94
N LEU A 119 7.46 13.04 -2.67
CA LEU A 119 6.10 13.41 -3.05
C LEU A 119 5.67 12.60 -4.27
N LEU A 120 4.97 11.49 -4.03
CA LEU A 120 4.53 10.58 -5.10
C LEU A 120 3.52 11.28 -6.02
N ALA A 121 2.59 12.03 -5.45
CA ALA A 121 1.55 12.75 -6.19
C ALA A 121 2.10 13.83 -7.15
N SER A 122 3.29 14.37 -6.92
CA SER A 122 3.91 15.34 -7.84
C SER A 122 4.67 14.70 -9.00
N GLY A 123 4.94 13.40 -8.90
CA GLY A 123 5.78 12.65 -9.84
C GLY A 123 5.02 11.66 -10.71
N SER A 124 3.70 11.55 -10.57
CA SER A 124 2.84 10.74 -11.42
C SER A 124 2.72 11.40 -12.81
N PRO A 125 3.42 10.94 -13.87
CA PRO A 125 3.22 11.45 -15.22
C PRO A 125 1.83 11.04 -15.71
#